data_AF-A0A519GNH6-F1
#
_entry.id   AF-A0A519GNH6-F1
#
_cell.length_a   1.000
_cell.length_b   1.000
_cell.length_c   1.000
_cell.angle_alpha   90.00
_cell.angle_beta   90.00
_cell.angle_gamma   90.00
#
_symmetry.space_group_name_H-M   'P 1'
#
loop_
_entity.id
_entity.type
_entity.pdbx_description
1 polymer ?
#
loop_
_entity_poly.entity_id
_entity_poly.type
_entity_poly.pdbx_seq_one_letter_code
_entity_poly.pdbx_strand_id
1 'polypeptide(L)' 'GTVGADSELSILESCERGEDSGIARYRKALKQALPADVRAVVQAQADGAQRNHDQVRDLRDAARARA' A
#
# COMPACT_ATOMS: atom_id res chain seq x y z
N GLY A 1 19.90 -5.05 -22.78
CA GLY A 1 19.70 -5.85 -21.56
C GLY A 1 19.05 -4.98 -20.53
N THR A 2 17.77 -5.21 -20.25
CA THR A 2 17.01 -4.57 -19.17
C THR A 2 16.05 -5.61 -18.58
N VAL A 3 16.61 -6.74 -18.14
CA VAL A 3 15.86 -7.75 -17.38
C VAL A 3 15.98 -7.39 -15.90
N GLY A 4 15.12 -6.51 -15.41
CA GLY A 4 15.13 -6.15 -13.98
C GLY A 4 14.21 -5.00 -13.60
N ALA A 5 14.14 -3.94 -14.42
CA ALA A 5 13.28 -2.79 -14.12
C ALA A 5 11.80 -3.03 -14.47
N ASP A 6 11.52 -3.84 -15.49
CA ASP A 6 10.18 -4.05 -16.06
C ASP A 6 9.55 -5.43 -15.73
N SER A 7 10.11 -6.18 -14.78
CA SER A 7 9.48 -7.45 -14.37
C SER A 7 8.21 -7.17 -13.55
N GLU A 8 7.19 -8.02 -13.69
CA GLU A 8 5.98 -7.99 -12.87
C GLU A 8 6.33 -7.90 -11.37
N LEU A 9 7.33 -8.67 -10.94
CA LEU A 9 7.83 -8.66 -9.56
C LEU A 9 8.41 -7.30 -9.14
N SER A 10 9.25 -6.66 -9.96
CA SER A 10 9.84 -5.36 -9.66
C SER A 10 8.78 -4.25 -9.56
N ILE A 11 7.74 -4.32 -10.41
CA ILE A 11 6.60 -3.41 -10.38
C ILE A 11 5.82 -3.59 -9.07
N LEU A 12 5.50 -4.83 -8.69
CA LEU A 12 4.76 -5.13 -7.46
C LEU A 12 5.54 -4.72 -6.20
N GLU A 13 6.85 -4.99 -6.15
CA GLU A 13 7.71 -4.54 -5.05
C GLU A 13 7.76 -3.00 -4.95
N SER A 14 7.68 -2.29 -6.08
CA SER A 14 7.65 -0.82 -6.10
C SER A 14 6.29 -0.27 -5.65
N CYS A 15 5.19 -0.89 -6.05
CA CYS A 15 3.85 -0.55 -5.59
C CYS A 15 3.72 -0.70 -4.07
N GLU A 16 4.17 -1.84 -3.52
CA GLU A 16 4.05 -2.12 -2.08
C GLU A 16 4.81 -1.08 -1.23
N ARG A 17 6.04 -0.70 -1.64
CA ARG A 17 6.79 0.38 -0.96
C ARG A 17 6.05 1.72 -0.99
N GLY A 18 5.35 2.02 -2.08
CA GLY A 18 4.53 3.23 -2.20
C GLY A 18 3.33 3.22 -1.24
N GLU A 19 2.67 2.07 -1.14
CA GLU A 19 1.50 1.86 -0.27
C GLU A 19 1.85 1.89 1.21
N ASP A 20 2.99 1.31 1.62
CA ASP A 20 3.52 1.44 2.98
C ASP A 20 3.66 2.91 3.41
N SER A 21 4.18 3.73 2.50
CA SER A 21 4.32 5.17 2.71
C SER A 21 2.96 5.85 2.88
N GLY A 22 1.96 5.47 2.09
CA GLY A 22 0.59 5.96 2.18
C GLY A 22 -0.08 5.59 3.51
N ILE A 23 -0.01 4.32 3.90
CA ILE A 23 -0.57 3.79 5.16
C ILE A 23 0.07 4.48 6.37
N ALA A 24 1.39 4.71 6.36
CA ALA A 24 2.07 5.41 7.45
C ALA A 24 1.54 6.84 7.66
N ARG A 25 1.21 7.55 6.57
CA ARG A 25 0.61 8.90 6.64
C ARG A 25 -0.80 8.86 7.23
N TYR A 26 -1.63 7.91 6.81
CA TYR A 26 -2.97 7.72 7.40
C TYR A 26 -2.90 7.40 8.89
N ARG A 27 -2.04 6.45 9.29
CA ARG A 27 -1.82 6.10 10.70
C ARG A 27 -1.34 7.30 11.52
N LYS A 28 -0.50 8.16 10.95
CA LYS A 28 -0.06 9.41 11.61
C LYS A 28 -1.20 10.40 11.76
N ALA A 29 -2.03 10.58 10.73
CA ALA A 29 -3.17 11.50 10.76
C ALA A 29 -4.22 11.07 11.80
N LEU A 30 -4.54 9.77 11.86
CA LEU A 30 -5.53 9.22 12.81
C LEU A 30 -5.14 9.37 14.29
N LYS A 31 -3.84 9.57 14.59
CA LYS A 31 -3.35 9.87 15.95
C LYS A 31 -3.60 11.32 16.38
N GLN A 32 -3.93 12.22 15.45
CA GLN A 32 -4.23 13.61 15.78
C GLN A 32 -5.66 13.77 16.30
N ALA A 33 -5.93 14.88 16.98
CA ALA A 33 -7.28 15.28 17.36
C ALA A 33 -8.02 15.84 16.12
N LEU A 34 -8.66 14.95 15.37
CA LEU A 34 -9.47 15.30 14.21
C LEU A 34 -10.94 15.45 14.61
N PRO A 35 -11.68 16.42 14.01
CA PRO A 35 -13.14 16.43 14.03
C PRO A 35 -13.72 15.07 13.60
N ALA A 36 -14.88 14.69 14.13
CA ALA A 36 -15.43 13.34 13.97
C ALA A 36 -15.71 12.97 12.50
N ASP A 37 -16.23 13.93 11.73
CA ASP A 37 -16.48 13.83 10.29
C ASP A 37 -15.18 13.63 9.50
N VAL A 38 -14.16 14.42 9.80
CA VAL A 38 -12.83 14.29 9.16
C VAL A 38 -12.19 12.96 9.53
N ARG A 39 -12.25 12.54 10.80
CA ARG A 39 -11.73 11.25 11.26
C ARG A 39 -12.37 10.09 10.51
N ALA A 40 -13.69 10.13 10.29
CA ALA A 40 -14.41 9.07 9.59
C ALA A 40 -13.92 8.90 8.14
N VAL A 41 -13.71 10.01 7.42
CA VAL A 41 -13.17 9.98 6.05
C VAL A 41 -11.75 9.42 6.04
N VAL A 42 -10.88 9.91 6.92
CA VAL A 42 -9.49 9.45 7.01
C VAL A 42 -9.41 7.96 7.35
N GLN A 43 -10.29 7.46 8.23
CA GLN A 43 -10.36 6.04 8.58
C GLN A 43 -10.76 5.19 7.38
N ALA A 44 -11.84 5.57 6.67
CA ALA A 44 -12.29 4.83 5.49
C ALA A 44 -11.22 4.77 4.38
N GLN A 45 -10.46 5.85 4.21
CA GLN A 45 -9.33 5.88 3.28
C GLN A 45 -8.16 5.01 3.75
N ALA A 46 -7.85 5.01 5.05
CA ALA A 46 -6.82 4.14 5.64
C ALA A 46 -7.16 2.66 5.44
N ASP A 47 -8.42 2.29 5.66
CA ASP A 47 -8.91 0.92 5.48
C ASP A 47 -8.89 0.51 4.00
N GLY A 48 -9.16 1.44 3.09
CA GLY A 48 -8.96 1.24 1.64
C GLY A 48 -7.50 0.99 1.28
N ALA A 49 -6.59 1.83 1.78
CA ALA A 49 -5.16 1.70 1.53
C ALA A 49 -4.60 0.38 2.07
N GLN A 50 -5.04 -0.06 3.26
CA GLN A 50 -4.62 -1.34 3.83
C GLN A 50 -5.08 -2.52 2.96
N ARG A 51 -6.33 -2.50 2.46
CA ARG A 51 -6.83 -3.55 1.57
C ARG A 51 -6.05 -3.64 0.26
N ASN A 52 -5.72 -2.49 -0.34
CA ASN A 52 -4.92 -2.45 -1.56
C ASN A 52 -3.51 -3.00 -1.33
N HIS A 53 -2.86 -2.59 -0.23
CA HIS A 53 -1.57 -3.12 0.20
C HIS A 53 -1.58 -4.64 0.34
N ASP A 54 -2.58 -5.19 1.01
CA ASP A 54 -2.67 -6.64 1.20
C ASP A 54 -2.83 -7.36 -0.14
N GLN A 55 -3.59 -6.80 -1.08
CA GLN A 55 -3.71 -7.34 -2.44
C GLN A 55 -2.39 -7.29 -3.22
N VAL A 56 -1.63 -6.18 -3.15
CA VAL A 56 -0.33 -6.04 -3.83
C VAL A 56 0.68 -7.02 -3.25
N ARG A 57 0.72 -7.17 -1.92
CA ARG A 57 1.57 -8.16 -1.24
C ARG A 57 1.27 -9.57 -1.73
N ASP A 58 0.00 -9.95 -1.77
CA ASP A 58 -0.41 -11.29 -2.20
C ASP A 58 -0.05 -11.54 -3.67
N LEU A 59 -0.21 -10.53 -4.55
CA LEU A 59 0.23 -10.60 -5.94
C LEU A 59 1.75 -10.72 -6.06
N ARG A 60 2.52 -9.94 -5.28
CA ARG A 60 3.99 -9.99 -5.25
C ARG A 60 4.47 -11.37 -4.85
N ASP A 61 3.89 -11.93 -3.79
CA ASP A 61 4.27 -13.24 -3.27
C ASP A 61 3.99 -14.34 -4.31
N ALA A 62 2.85 -14.24 -5.01
CA ALA A 62 2.54 -15.14 -6.11
C ALA A 62 3.50 -14.98 -7.30
N ALA A 63 3.90 -13.75 -7.66
CA ALA A 63 4.86 -13.49 -8.73
C ALA A 63 6.27 -14.01 -8.37
N ARG A 64 6.70 -13.81 -7.12
CA ARG A 64 7.97 -14.33 -6.61
C ARG A 64 8.03 -15.86 -6.63
N ALA A 65 6.92 -16.54 -6.34
CA ALA A 65 6.86 -18.00 -6.40
C ALA A 65 6.94 -18.57 -7.84
N ARG A 66 6.67 -17.75 -8.86
CA ARG A 66 6.73 -18.13 -10.29
C ARG A 66 8.09 -17.82 -10.94
N ALA A 67 8.90 -16.96 -10.31
CA ALA A 67 10.20 -16.51 -10.80
C ALA A 67 11.32 -17.51 -10.44
#